data_AF-A0A5Q2VF55-F1
#
_entry.id   AF-A0A5Q2VF55-F1
#
_cell.length_a   1.000
_cell.length_b   1.000
_cell.length_c   1.000
_cell.angle_alpha   90.00
_cell.angle_beta   90.00
_cell.angle_gamma   90.00
#
_symmetry.space_group_name_H-M   'P 1'
#
loop_
_entity.id
_entity.type
_entity.pdbx_description
1 polymer ?
#
loop_
_entity_poly.entity_id
_entity_poly.type
_entity_poly.pdbx_seq_one_letter_code
_entity_poly.pdbx_strand_id
1 'polypeptide(L)'
;MIESESVRRKPSSIAVLPHKNSEITEFTSLQYYLRAPADKKPGYKLGGVNYDYARNIYGGKGEHITLVSMEGGPWSHHHLDLPDYVFAHGDPLPEIDFHDTMSLGIMAGKDNGFGVTGIANQAKFGYLRGASWLYEIADCLKPGDVVQVGMQSSNGDIAGCRMVTLNAKDARGNIVASDKLYLPEDQAKIWVVNAITLPLPAGTTQQEVVIDAIREQGNNSDVHFDDFNLSV
;
A
#
# COMPACT_ATOMS: atom_id res chain seq x y z
N MET A 1 69.65 7.49 1.65
CA MET A 1 69.39 6.88 2.97
C MET A 1 68.97 8.02 3.88
N ILE A 2 67.71 8.21 4.26
CA ILE A 2 66.68 7.26 4.71
C ILE A 2 65.32 7.72 4.16
N GLU A 3 64.50 6.79 3.68
CA GLU A 3 63.10 7.01 3.25
C GLU A 3 62.20 7.29 4.47
N SER A 4 61.35 8.31 4.39
CA SER A 4 60.27 8.51 5.36
C SER A 4 59.00 7.83 4.85
N GLU A 5 58.62 6.72 5.49
CA GLU A 5 57.40 5.97 5.21
C GLU A 5 56.14 6.85 5.38
N SER A 6 55.31 6.88 4.34
CA SER A 6 53.97 7.44 4.45
C SER A 6 53.09 6.44 5.21
N VAL A 7 52.61 6.87 6.38
CA VAL A 7 51.61 6.13 7.15
C VAL A 7 50.31 6.14 6.35
N ARG A 8 50.05 5.07 5.58
CA ARG A 8 48.72 4.76 5.07
C ARG A 8 47.80 4.51 6.25
N ARG A 9 47.00 5.52 6.63
CA ARG A 9 45.85 5.30 7.49
C ARG A 9 44.88 4.39 6.73
N LYS A 10 44.74 3.14 7.20
CA LYS A 10 43.64 2.27 6.77
C LYS A 10 42.32 3.02 6.99
N PRO A 11 41.38 3.00 6.04
CA PRO A 11 40.04 3.50 6.31
C PRO A 11 39.47 2.65 7.46
N SER A 12 39.02 3.33 8.51
CA SER A 12 38.25 2.71 9.59
C SER A 12 36.97 2.18 8.96
N SER A 13 36.93 0.88 8.69
CA SER A 13 35.67 0.17 8.51
C SER A 13 34.89 0.34 9.80
N ILE A 14 33.89 1.22 9.80
CA ILE A 14 32.82 1.17 10.79
C ILE A 14 32.14 -0.18 10.53
N ALA A 15 32.53 -1.18 11.31
CA ALA A 15 31.74 -2.38 11.41
C ALA A 15 30.39 -1.93 11.99
N VAL A 16 29.33 -1.99 11.18
CA VAL A 16 27.96 -1.91 11.68
C VAL A 16 27.81 -3.10 12.61
N LEU A 17 27.96 -2.86 13.90
CA LEU A 17 27.70 -3.87 14.91
C LEU A 17 26.21 -4.21 14.80
N PRO A 18 25.83 -5.49 14.70
CA PRO A 18 24.42 -5.85 14.74
C PRO A 18 23.87 -5.36 16.08
N HIS A 19 22.90 -4.43 16.02
CA HIS A 19 22.17 -4.03 17.22
C HIS A 19 21.60 -5.28 17.86
N LYS A 20 21.79 -5.40 19.18
CA LYS A 20 21.26 -6.51 19.96
C LYS A 20 19.75 -6.32 20.01
N ASN A 21 19.01 -7.02 19.15
CA ASN A 21 17.53 -6.97 19.00
C ASN A 21 16.72 -7.20 20.30
N SER A 22 17.36 -7.44 21.45
CA SER A 22 16.72 -7.72 22.74
C SER A 22 16.18 -6.49 23.49
N GLU A 23 16.35 -5.27 22.98
CA GLU A 23 15.90 -4.03 23.65
C GLU A 23 14.61 -3.44 23.07
N ILE A 24 14.17 -3.89 21.89
CA ILE A 24 12.92 -3.41 21.27
C ILE A 24 11.80 -4.36 21.69
N THR A 25 10.74 -3.81 22.27
CA THR A 25 9.56 -4.57 22.70
C THR A 25 8.82 -5.17 21.50
N GLU A 26 8.27 -6.36 21.69
CA GLU A 26 7.35 -7.04 20.78
C GLU A 26 5.92 -6.51 21.03
N PHE A 27 5.25 -5.96 20.00
CA PHE A 27 3.94 -5.31 20.08
C PHE A 27 2.82 -6.05 19.33
N THR A 28 3.05 -7.25 18.78
CA THR A 28 2.04 -8.04 18.05
C THR A 28 0.84 -8.38 18.92
N SER A 29 1.04 -8.53 20.23
CA SER A 29 -0.07 -8.69 21.18
C SER A 29 -1.07 -7.51 21.16
N LEU A 30 -0.64 -6.31 20.77
CA LEU A 30 -1.45 -5.09 20.72
C LEU A 30 -2.09 -4.82 19.33
N GLN A 31 -1.76 -5.60 18.30
CA GLN A 31 -2.31 -5.46 16.95
C GLN A 31 -3.70 -6.11 16.84
N TYR A 32 -4.73 -5.47 17.39
CA TYR A 32 -6.10 -6.02 17.41
C TYR A 32 -6.71 -6.26 16.01
N TYR A 33 -6.22 -5.57 14.99
CA TYR A 33 -6.64 -5.80 13.61
C TYR A 33 -6.24 -7.19 13.08
N LEU A 34 -5.28 -7.88 13.71
CA LEU A 34 -4.89 -9.25 13.33
C LEU A 34 -5.86 -10.33 13.83
N ARG A 35 -6.73 -10.00 14.79
CA ARG A 35 -7.61 -10.95 15.48
C ARG A 35 -8.80 -11.36 14.61
N ALA A 36 -9.62 -12.29 15.09
CA ALA A 36 -10.84 -12.67 14.38
C ALA A 36 -11.84 -11.49 14.32
N PRO A 37 -12.79 -11.50 13.36
CA PRO A 37 -13.81 -10.46 13.25
C PRO A 37 -14.72 -10.36 14.49
N ALA A 38 -14.90 -11.49 15.19
CA ALA A 38 -15.65 -11.54 16.45
C ALA A 38 -14.84 -11.02 17.65
N ASP A 39 -13.49 -10.99 17.57
CA ASP A 39 -12.59 -10.63 18.66
C ASP A 39 -12.39 -9.11 18.74
N LYS A 40 -13.47 -8.42 19.04
CA LYS A 40 -13.51 -6.97 19.12
C LYS A 40 -13.00 -6.47 20.47
N LYS A 41 -11.92 -5.68 20.46
CA LYS A 41 -11.43 -4.98 21.66
C LYS A 41 -12.53 -4.08 22.25
N PRO A 42 -12.69 -4.01 23.59
CA PRO A 42 -13.57 -3.02 24.21
C PRO A 42 -13.31 -1.60 23.68
N GLY A 43 -14.38 -0.94 23.25
CA GLY A 43 -14.35 0.39 22.64
C GLY A 43 -14.23 0.43 21.12
N TYR A 44 -13.89 -0.69 20.46
CA TYR A 44 -13.79 -0.75 18.99
C TYR A 44 -15.17 -1.06 18.38
N LYS A 45 -15.39 -0.61 17.14
CA LYS A 45 -16.62 -0.89 16.38
C LYS A 45 -16.54 -2.20 15.60
N LEU A 46 -15.34 -2.56 15.13
CA LEU A 46 -15.04 -3.76 14.34
C LEU A 46 -13.99 -4.62 15.05
N GLY A 47 -14.04 -5.94 14.82
CA GLY A 47 -12.94 -6.85 15.15
C GLY A 47 -11.82 -6.81 14.08
N GLY A 48 -10.95 -7.81 14.09
CA GLY A 48 -9.84 -7.90 13.14
C GLY A 48 -10.18 -8.64 11.84
N VAL A 49 -9.17 -8.77 10.97
CA VAL A 49 -9.28 -9.37 9.63
C VAL A 49 -9.03 -10.89 9.61
N ASN A 50 -8.98 -11.53 10.79
CA ASN A 50 -8.72 -12.95 10.96
C ASN A 50 -7.32 -13.43 10.52
N TYR A 51 -6.30 -12.58 10.63
CA TYR A 51 -4.92 -12.95 10.28
C TYR A 51 -4.41 -14.14 11.12
N ASP A 52 -4.76 -14.20 12.41
CA ASP A 52 -4.34 -15.30 13.30
C ASP A 52 -4.73 -16.69 12.77
N TYR A 53 -5.86 -16.78 12.05
CA TYR A 53 -6.28 -17.97 11.32
C TYR A 53 -5.56 -18.08 9.97
N ALA A 54 -5.61 -17.00 9.16
CA ALA A 54 -5.10 -16.99 7.79
C ALA A 54 -3.61 -17.35 7.69
N ARG A 55 -2.78 -16.91 8.65
CA ARG A 55 -1.33 -17.17 8.68
C ARG A 55 -0.94 -18.64 8.77
N ASN A 56 -1.89 -19.54 9.08
CA ASN A 56 -1.68 -20.99 9.11
C ASN A 56 -2.10 -21.69 7.80
N ILE A 57 -2.64 -20.95 6.85
CA ILE A 57 -2.96 -21.43 5.50
C ILE A 57 -1.72 -21.21 4.63
N TYR A 58 -1.48 -22.11 3.68
CA TYR A 58 -0.41 -21.95 2.70
C TYR A 58 -0.54 -20.61 1.94
N GLY A 59 0.53 -19.82 1.92
CA GLY A 59 0.52 -18.47 1.33
C GLY A 59 -0.12 -17.39 2.22
N GLY A 60 -0.64 -17.76 3.39
CA GLY A 60 -1.36 -16.86 4.29
C GLY A 60 -0.51 -15.81 4.98
N LYS A 61 0.82 -15.84 4.81
CA LYS A 61 1.75 -14.79 5.25
C LYS A 61 2.29 -13.97 4.08
N GLY A 62 1.74 -14.14 2.88
CA GLY A 62 2.19 -13.46 1.67
C GLY A 62 3.38 -14.13 1.00
N GLU A 63 3.62 -15.42 1.24
CA GLU A 63 4.69 -16.15 0.55
C GLU A 63 4.53 -16.08 -0.97
N HIS A 64 5.66 -15.90 -1.68
CA HIS A 64 5.76 -15.89 -3.14
C HIS A 64 5.09 -14.72 -3.89
N ILE A 65 4.39 -13.81 -3.21
CA ILE A 65 3.86 -12.60 -3.83
C ILE A 65 4.79 -11.40 -3.64
N THR A 66 4.59 -10.39 -4.46
CA THR A 66 5.16 -9.05 -4.30
C THR A 66 4.03 -8.07 -4.07
N LEU A 67 4.14 -7.29 -3.00
CA LEU A 67 3.25 -6.18 -2.71
C LEU A 67 3.97 -4.89 -3.04
N VAL A 68 3.37 -4.06 -3.90
CA VAL A 68 3.92 -2.75 -4.25
C VAL A 68 3.17 -1.69 -3.47
N SER A 69 3.87 -0.93 -2.62
CA SER A 69 3.28 0.26 -2.01
C SER A 69 3.37 1.43 -2.97
N MET A 70 2.22 1.90 -3.41
CA MET A 70 2.08 3.08 -4.24
C MET A 70 1.72 4.28 -3.36
N GLU A 71 2.67 5.15 -3.10
CA GLU A 71 2.58 6.24 -2.11
C GLU A 71 3.40 7.46 -2.52
N GLY A 72 3.04 8.63 -1.98
CA GLY A 72 3.70 9.90 -2.29
C GLY A 72 5.16 9.98 -1.83
N GLY A 73 5.50 9.25 -0.76
CA GLY A 73 6.84 9.11 -0.19
C GLY A 73 7.10 7.67 0.24
N PRO A 74 8.31 7.09 0.04
CA PRO A 74 8.57 5.70 0.36
C PRO A 74 8.76 5.46 1.86
N TRP A 75 8.54 4.22 2.31
CA TRP A 75 8.86 3.81 3.68
C TRP A 75 10.36 3.87 3.99
N SER A 76 10.72 3.91 5.27
CA SER A 76 12.11 3.73 5.71
C SER A 76 12.57 2.29 5.48
N HIS A 77 13.17 2.01 4.32
CA HIS A 77 13.62 0.66 3.94
C HIS A 77 14.74 0.10 4.82
N HIS A 78 15.49 0.97 5.50
CA HIS A 78 16.47 0.57 6.50
C HIS A 78 15.90 0.48 7.92
N HIS A 79 14.59 0.60 8.10
CA HIS A 79 13.95 0.35 9.39
C HIS A 79 14.19 -1.10 9.81
N LEU A 80 14.63 -1.32 11.05
CA LEU A 80 15.01 -2.65 11.54
C LEU A 80 13.91 -3.70 11.33
N ASP A 81 12.66 -3.27 11.48
CA ASP A 81 11.48 -4.12 11.40
C ASP A 81 10.78 -4.16 10.03
N LEU A 82 11.29 -3.44 9.01
CA LEU A 82 10.71 -3.42 7.66
C LEU A 82 11.68 -3.98 6.62
N PRO A 83 11.19 -4.58 5.52
CA PRO A 83 12.05 -5.08 4.46
C PRO A 83 12.63 -3.94 3.60
N ASP A 84 13.74 -4.23 2.92
CA ASP A 84 14.23 -3.39 1.83
C ASP A 84 13.31 -3.52 0.59
N TYR A 85 13.41 -2.55 -0.33
CA TYR A 85 12.74 -2.66 -1.63
C TYR A 85 13.34 -3.80 -2.47
N VAL A 86 12.49 -4.56 -3.16
CA VAL A 86 12.95 -5.39 -4.29
C VAL A 86 13.09 -4.58 -5.57
N PHE A 87 12.36 -3.46 -5.68
CA PHE A 87 12.49 -2.43 -6.70
C PHE A 87 11.77 -1.15 -6.23
N ALA A 88 12.12 0.00 -6.83
CA ALA A 88 11.48 1.28 -6.56
C ALA A 88 11.37 2.10 -7.86
N HIS A 89 10.19 2.66 -8.15
CA HIS A 89 9.93 3.48 -9.34
C HIS A 89 9.36 4.85 -8.97
N GLY A 90 9.73 5.87 -9.75
CA GLY A 90 9.29 7.24 -9.57
C GLY A 90 10.44 8.22 -9.46
N ASP A 91 11.20 8.42 -10.55
CA ASP A 91 12.42 9.23 -10.59
C ASP A 91 12.13 10.76 -10.59
N PRO A 92 12.80 11.56 -9.76
CA PRO A 92 13.60 11.16 -8.60
C PRO A 92 12.72 10.60 -7.49
N LEU A 93 13.24 9.59 -6.79
CA LEU A 93 12.57 9.05 -5.61
C LEU A 93 12.41 10.17 -4.57
N PRO A 94 11.22 10.32 -3.98
CA PRO A 94 10.98 11.32 -2.96
C PRO A 94 11.64 10.95 -1.63
N GLU A 95 11.66 11.89 -0.70
CA GLU A 95 12.14 11.66 0.66
C GLU A 95 11.27 10.61 1.38
N ILE A 96 11.89 9.85 2.28
CA ILE A 96 11.22 8.86 3.11
C ILE A 96 10.07 9.53 3.89
N ASP A 97 8.91 8.88 3.89
CA ASP A 97 7.71 9.38 4.55
C ASP A 97 7.23 8.42 5.66
N PHE A 98 6.77 9.02 6.76
CA PHE A 98 6.31 8.26 7.93
C PHE A 98 4.98 7.55 7.65
N HIS A 99 4.14 8.06 6.75
CA HIS A 99 2.87 7.47 6.37
C HIS A 99 3.06 6.11 5.73
N ASP A 100 3.89 6.02 4.70
CA ASP A 100 4.21 4.76 4.05
C ASP A 100 4.97 3.83 5.00
N THR A 101 5.84 4.37 5.86
CA THR A 101 6.49 3.58 6.92
C THR A 101 5.49 2.91 7.88
N MET A 102 4.46 3.63 8.32
CA MET A 102 3.43 3.06 9.19
C MET A 102 2.51 2.08 8.44
N SER A 103 2.15 2.40 7.19
CA SER A 103 1.35 1.54 6.33
C SER A 103 2.05 0.21 6.05
N LEU A 104 3.34 0.25 5.69
CA LEU A 104 4.19 -0.93 5.57
C LEU A 104 4.37 -1.66 6.90
N GLY A 105 4.30 -1.00 8.05
CA GLY A 105 4.26 -1.70 9.34
C GLY A 105 3.08 -2.68 9.45
N ILE A 106 1.91 -2.29 8.93
CA ILE A 106 0.70 -3.13 8.93
C ILE A 106 0.86 -4.32 7.98
N MET A 107 1.49 -4.12 6.83
CA MET A 107 1.61 -5.18 5.81
C MET A 107 2.89 -6.03 5.94
N ALA A 108 4.01 -5.41 6.25
CA ALA A 108 5.36 -5.93 6.04
C ALA A 108 6.20 -6.06 7.32
N GLY A 109 5.69 -5.65 8.48
CA GLY A 109 6.38 -5.82 9.76
C GLY A 109 6.93 -7.24 9.92
N LYS A 110 8.22 -7.39 10.18
CA LYS A 110 8.88 -8.70 10.16
C LYS A 110 8.45 -9.50 11.39
N ASP A 111 8.15 -10.79 11.20
CA ASP A 111 7.95 -11.73 12.31
C ASP A 111 9.32 -12.14 12.90
N ASN A 112 9.96 -11.23 13.64
CA ASN A 112 11.36 -11.34 14.08
C ASN A 112 11.55 -11.25 15.61
N GLY A 113 10.46 -11.18 16.36
CA GLY A 113 10.46 -11.15 17.83
C GLY A 113 10.58 -9.77 18.48
N PHE A 114 10.50 -8.68 17.72
CA PHE A 114 10.32 -7.31 18.24
C PHE A 114 9.45 -6.49 17.28
N GLY A 115 9.05 -5.27 17.67
CA GLY A 115 8.28 -4.41 16.79
C GLY A 115 6.88 -4.95 16.56
N VAL A 116 6.47 -5.12 15.30
CA VAL A 116 5.12 -5.56 14.91
C VAL A 116 5.18 -6.66 13.85
N THR A 117 4.15 -7.51 13.81
CA THR A 117 3.99 -8.51 12.77
C THR A 117 3.05 -8.01 11.68
N GLY A 118 3.53 -7.90 10.45
CA GLY A 118 2.74 -7.53 9.28
C GLY A 118 1.83 -8.67 8.81
N ILE A 119 0.71 -8.32 8.17
CA ILE A 119 -0.25 -9.27 7.58
C ILE A 119 0.41 -10.13 6.48
N ALA A 120 1.29 -9.54 5.68
CA ALA A 120 2.00 -10.17 4.58
C ALA A 120 3.53 -10.21 4.83
N ASN A 121 3.93 -10.55 6.05
CA ASN A 121 5.33 -10.47 6.52
C ASN A 121 6.34 -11.37 5.79
N GLN A 122 5.90 -12.26 4.89
CA GLN A 122 6.77 -13.06 4.02
C GLN A 122 6.68 -12.66 2.54
N ALA A 123 5.94 -11.60 2.21
CA ALA A 123 5.94 -11.03 0.87
C ALA A 123 7.24 -10.28 0.58
N LYS A 124 7.49 -10.08 -0.71
CA LYS A 124 8.46 -9.09 -1.19
C LYS A 124 7.79 -7.74 -1.33
N PHE A 125 8.53 -6.64 -1.17
CA PHE A 125 7.94 -5.30 -1.19
C PHE A 125 8.62 -4.39 -2.21
N GLY A 126 7.82 -3.80 -3.11
CA GLY A 126 8.26 -2.78 -4.06
C GLY A 126 7.68 -1.41 -3.70
N TYR A 127 8.29 -0.33 -4.19
CA TYR A 127 7.78 1.03 -4.05
C TYR A 127 7.43 1.67 -5.40
N LEU A 128 6.36 2.45 -5.41
CA LEU A 128 5.91 3.24 -6.54
C LEU A 128 5.48 4.64 -6.10
N ARG A 129 6.05 5.71 -6.67
CA ARG A 129 5.73 7.11 -6.26
C ARG A 129 4.27 7.54 -6.45
N GLY A 130 3.52 6.84 -7.30
CA GLY A 130 2.13 7.19 -7.58
C GLY A 130 1.63 6.61 -8.90
N ALA A 131 0.34 6.83 -9.16
CA ALA A 131 -0.39 6.19 -10.26
C ALA A 131 0.20 6.47 -11.65
N SER A 132 0.84 7.63 -11.85
CA SER A 132 1.49 7.98 -13.13
C SER A 132 2.61 7.01 -13.54
N TRP A 133 3.17 6.28 -12.57
CA TRP A 133 4.28 5.35 -12.76
C TRP A 133 3.81 3.88 -12.82
N LEU A 134 2.51 3.61 -12.67
CA LEU A 134 1.97 2.25 -12.58
C LEU A 134 2.29 1.38 -13.80
N TYR A 135 2.30 2.00 -14.99
CA TYR A 135 2.66 1.28 -16.22
C TYR A 135 4.13 0.85 -16.25
N GLU A 136 5.02 1.53 -15.52
CA GLU A 136 6.46 1.19 -15.52
C GLU A 136 6.79 -0.08 -14.75
N ILE A 137 5.92 -0.47 -13.81
CA ILE A 137 6.11 -1.70 -13.03
C ILE A 137 5.37 -2.89 -13.64
N ALA A 138 4.69 -2.73 -14.77
CA ALA A 138 3.89 -3.80 -15.38
C ALA A 138 4.72 -5.07 -15.62
N ASP A 139 5.96 -4.92 -16.10
CA ASP A 139 6.88 -6.04 -16.34
C ASP A 139 7.52 -6.60 -15.06
N CYS A 140 7.39 -5.90 -13.93
CA CYS A 140 7.85 -6.36 -12.62
C CYS A 140 6.80 -7.20 -11.89
N LEU A 141 5.53 -7.13 -12.30
CA LEU A 141 4.41 -7.80 -11.66
C LEU A 141 4.14 -9.18 -12.28
N LYS A 142 3.76 -10.14 -11.43
CA LYS A 142 3.24 -11.45 -11.83
C LYS A 142 1.83 -11.67 -11.30
N PRO A 143 1.06 -12.63 -11.86
CA PRO A 143 -0.23 -12.99 -11.29
C PRO A 143 -0.14 -13.29 -9.78
N GLY A 144 -1.00 -12.63 -9.01
CA GLY A 144 -1.03 -12.73 -7.54
C GLY A 144 -0.26 -11.61 -6.82
N ASP A 145 0.52 -10.80 -7.52
CA ASP A 145 1.08 -9.58 -6.92
C ASP A 145 -0.03 -8.53 -6.68
N VAL A 146 0.19 -7.70 -5.67
CA VAL A 146 -0.79 -6.72 -5.19
C VAL A 146 -0.17 -5.33 -5.24
N VAL A 147 -0.92 -4.35 -5.74
CA VAL A 147 -0.55 -2.93 -5.60
C VAL A 147 -1.41 -2.34 -4.50
N GLN A 148 -0.78 -1.95 -3.39
CA GLN A 148 -1.40 -1.17 -2.34
C GLN A 148 -1.38 0.30 -2.74
N VAL A 149 -2.54 0.94 -2.80
CA VAL A 149 -2.64 2.38 -3.03
C VAL A 149 -2.73 3.07 -1.68
N GLY A 150 -1.64 3.69 -1.24
CA GLY A 150 -1.64 4.56 -0.09
C GLY A 150 -1.79 6.02 -0.51
N MET A 151 -2.63 6.75 0.19
CA MET A 151 -2.78 8.19 0.00
C MET A 151 -3.00 8.86 1.34
N GLN A 152 -2.01 9.65 1.79
CA GLN A 152 -2.21 10.60 2.87
C GLN A 152 -2.56 11.96 2.31
N SER A 153 -3.66 12.55 2.78
CA SER A 153 -3.95 13.97 2.52
C SER A 153 -3.97 14.74 3.84
N SER A 154 -3.25 15.86 3.90
CA SER A 154 -3.13 16.67 5.12
C SER A 154 -4.36 17.55 5.39
N ASN A 155 -5.41 17.43 4.58
CA ASN A 155 -6.62 18.25 4.61
C ASN A 155 -7.79 17.52 3.92
N GLY A 156 -8.64 16.78 4.65
CA GLY A 156 -9.76 16.09 4.03
C GLY A 156 -10.77 15.46 4.98
N ASP A 157 -11.85 16.17 5.20
CA ASP A 157 -13.24 15.73 5.34
C ASP A 157 -13.53 14.43 4.59
N ILE A 158 -14.48 13.63 5.07
CA ILE A 158 -15.00 12.51 4.27
C ILE A 158 -15.42 13.03 2.91
N ALA A 159 -14.67 12.60 1.91
CA ALA A 159 -15.05 12.78 0.53
C ALA A 159 -16.28 11.91 0.33
N GLY A 160 -17.44 12.53 0.14
CA GLY A 160 -18.48 11.81 -0.55
C GLY A 160 -17.89 11.42 -1.90
N CYS A 161 -17.81 10.12 -2.18
CA CYS A 161 -17.67 9.70 -3.57
C CYS A 161 -18.89 10.27 -4.27
N ARG A 162 -18.72 11.36 -5.02
CA ARG A 162 -19.85 12.05 -5.65
C ARG A 162 -20.11 11.49 -7.03
N MET A 163 -19.08 10.92 -7.66
CA MET A 163 -19.15 10.40 -8.99
C MET A 163 -18.15 9.26 -9.20
N VAL A 164 -18.64 8.17 -9.80
CA VAL A 164 -17.80 7.14 -10.42
C VAL A 164 -17.95 7.29 -11.92
N THR A 165 -16.84 7.41 -12.63
CA THR A 165 -16.80 7.46 -14.09
C THR A 165 -16.20 6.17 -14.61
N LEU A 166 -16.86 5.52 -15.56
CA LEU A 166 -16.30 4.42 -16.33
C LEU A 166 -15.92 4.93 -17.71
N ASN A 167 -14.63 4.90 -18.05
CA ASN A 167 -14.09 5.32 -19.35
C ASN A 167 -13.66 4.11 -20.16
N ALA A 168 -14.04 4.07 -21.44
CA ALA A 168 -13.42 3.22 -22.44
C ALA A 168 -12.35 4.04 -23.19
N LYS A 169 -11.12 3.54 -23.31
CA LYS A 169 -10.04 4.21 -24.03
C LYS A 169 -9.51 3.39 -25.21
N ASP A 170 -9.11 4.08 -26.27
CA ASP A 170 -8.38 3.50 -27.40
C ASP A 170 -6.92 3.16 -27.06
N ALA A 171 -6.20 2.54 -28.00
CA ALA A 171 -4.79 2.16 -27.82
C ALA A 171 -3.84 3.34 -27.59
N ARG A 172 -4.30 4.58 -27.83
CA ARG A 172 -3.54 5.82 -27.61
C ARG A 172 -3.91 6.50 -26.29
N GLY A 173 -4.82 5.90 -25.51
CA GLY A 173 -5.30 6.43 -24.25
C GLY A 173 -6.41 7.49 -24.40
N ASN A 174 -6.95 7.71 -25.60
CA ASN A 174 -8.07 8.65 -25.79
C ASN A 174 -9.37 8.02 -25.29
N ILE A 175 -10.18 8.77 -24.55
CA ILE A 175 -11.51 8.33 -24.14
C ILE A 175 -12.42 8.25 -25.39
N VAL A 176 -12.92 7.05 -25.69
CA VAL A 176 -13.83 6.78 -26.82
C VAL A 176 -15.29 6.59 -26.38
N ALA A 177 -15.52 6.27 -25.11
CA ALA A 177 -16.83 6.33 -24.46
C ALA A 177 -16.66 6.53 -22.95
N SER A 178 -17.68 7.10 -22.31
CA SER A 178 -17.69 7.37 -20.86
C SER A 178 -19.11 7.29 -20.33
N ASP A 179 -19.29 6.73 -19.14
CA ASP A 179 -20.54 6.81 -18.38
C ASP A 179 -20.25 7.23 -16.94
N LYS A 180 -21.25 7.78 -16.25
CA LYS A 180 -21.11 8.39 -14.92
C LYS A 180 -22.23 7.96 -13.99
N LEU A 181 -21.86 7.48 -12.81
CA LEU A 181 -22.77 7.22 -11.71
C LEU A 181 -22.58 8.30 -10.64
N TYR A 182 -23.63 9.05 -10.34
CA TYR A 182 -23.64 10.00 -9.23
C TYR A 182 -24.22 9.34 -7.98
N LEU A 183 -23.53 9.47 -6.86
CA LEU A 183 -24.03 8.95 -5.57
C LEU A 183 -24.85 10.02 -4.83
N PRO A 184 -25.97 9.64 -4.19
CA PRO A 184 -26.78 10.57 -3.41
C PRO A 184 -25.98 11.22 -2.26
N GLU A 185 -26.17 12.53 -2.02
CA GLU A 185 -25.46 13.29 -0.98
C GLU A 185 -25.67 12.72 0.44
N ASP A 186 -26.80 12.07 0.69
CA ASP A 186 -27.15 11.47 1.98
C ASP A 186 -26.57 10.06 2.20
N GLN A 187 -26.07 9.41 1.14
CA GLN A 187 -25.56 8.03 1.19
C GLN A 187 -24.04 7.91 1.19
N ALA A 188 -23.32 9.04 1.10
CA ALA A 188 -21.85 9.12 1.14
C ALA A 188 -21.17 8.48 2.38
N LYS A 189 -21.94 8.02 3.38
CA LYS A 189 -21.47 7.42 4.64
C LYS A 189 -21.98 6.00 4.87
N ILE A 190 -22.65 5.40 3.89
CA ILE A 190 -23.26 4.07 3.98
C ILE A 190 -22.58 3.19 2.92
N TRP A 191 -22.41 1.89 3.20
CA TRP A 191 -22.04 0.92 2.17
C TRP A 191 -23.11 0.92 1.07
N VAL A 192 -22.76 1.39 -0.12
CA VAL A 192 -23.68 1.44 -1.27
C VAL A 192 -23.22 0.45 -2.31
N VAL A 193 -24.10 -0.47 -2.71
CA VAL A 193 -23.85 -1.32 -3.88
C VAL A 193 -24.12 -0.49 -5.12
N ASN A 194 -23.07 -0.21 -5.87
CA ASN A 194 -23.11 0.65 -7.05
C ASN A 194 -22.74 -0.16 -8.29
N ALA A 195 -23.55 -0.03 -9.34
CA ALA A 195 -23.28 -0.67 -10.63
C ALA A 195 -23.29 0.40 -11.72
N ILE A 196 -22.27 0.35 -12.58
CA ILE A 196 -22.14 1.18 -13.78
C ILE A 196 -21.81 0.27 -14.96
N THR A 197 -22.47 0.50 -16.09
CA THR A 197 -22.33 -0.35 -17.28
C THR A 197 -22.04 0.52 -18.49
N LEU A 198 -20.92 0.27 -19.17
CA LEU A 198 -20.54 0.99 -20.37
C LEU A 198 -20.46 0.01 -21.56
N PRO A 199 -21.34 0.13 -22.59
CA PRO A 199 -21.15 -0.59 -23.84
C PRO A 199 -19.80 -0.21 -24.47
N LEU A 200 -18.95 -1.19 -24.77
CA LEU A 200 -17.60 -0.95 -25.27
C LEU A 200 -17.60 -0.73 -26.78
N PRO A 201 -17.20 0.46 -27.28
CA PRO A 201 -17.06 0.68 -28.71
C PRO A 201 -15.95 -0.20 -29.33
N ALA A 202 -16.09 -0.50 -30.62
CA ALA A 202 -15.04 -1.18 -31.37
C ALA A 202 -13.72 -0.39 -31.30
N GLY A 203 -12.62 -1.08 -31.01
CA GLY A 203 -11.31 -0.45 -30.82
C GLY A 203 -11.01 0.01 -29.39
N THR A 204 -11.92 -0.25 -28.44
CA THR A 204 -11.60 -0.12 -27.00
C THR A 204 -10.50 -1.10 -26.63
N THR A 205 -9.45 -0.60 -25.98
CA THR A 205 -8.33 -1.43 -25.51
C THR A 205 -8.09 -1.32 -24.01
N GLN A 206 -8.71 -0.32 -23.35
CA GLN A 206 -8.59 -0.10 -21.91
C GLN A 206 -9.96 0.29 -21.35
N GLN A 207 -10.28 -0.20 -20.15
CA GLN A 207 -11.32 0.36 -19.29
C GLN A 207 -10.65 1.02 -18.09
N GLU A 208 -11.09 2.22 -17.76
CA GLU A 208 -10.62 2.98 -16.60
C GLU A 208 -11.82 3.33 -15.72
N VAL A 209 -11.77 2.95 -14.46
CA VAL A 209 -12.70 3.42 -13.42
C VAL A 209 -12.05 4.60 -12.73
N VAL A 210 -12.65 5.79 -12.86
CA VAL A 210 -12.23 7.00 -12.16
C VAL A 210 -13.22 7.28 -11.05
N ILE A 211 -12.71 7.56 -9.85
CA ILE A 211 -13.53 7.77 -8.68
C ILE A 211 -13.23 9.16 -8.15
N ASP A 212 -14.20 10.06 -8.31
CA ASP A 212 -14.11 11.44 -7.87
C ASP A 212 -14.69 11.54 -6.46
N ALA A 213 -13.76 11.53 -5.50
CA ALA A 213 -14.04 11.77 -4.10
C ALA A 213 -13.93 13.30 -3.86
N ILE A 214 -15.05 13.97 -3.57
CA ILE A 214 -15.11 15.43 -3.42
C ILE A 214 -15.34 15.81 -1.95
N ARG A 215 -14.56 16.78 -1.47
CA ARG A 215 -14.53 17.30 -0.10
C ARG A 215 -15.76 18.17 0.24
N GLU A 216 -16.38 17.95 1.41
CA GLU A 216 -17.47 18.80 1.95
C GLU A 216 -17.17 19.53 3.30
N GLN A 217 -16.83 18.88 4.45
CA GLN A 217 -16.32 19.51 5.75
C GLN A 217 -15.58 18.57 6.80
N GLY A 218 -14.47 18.97 7.50
CA GLY A 218 -13.61 18.08 8.36
C GLY A 218 -12.03 18.11 8.28
N ASN A 219 -11.32 17.07 8.82
CA ASN A 219 -9.84 16.98 8.92
C ASN A 219 -9.17 15.70 8.35
N ASN A 220 -9.72 14.48 8.54
CA ASN A 220 -9.15 13.20 8.03
C ASN A 220 -10.24 12.27 7.44
N SER A 221 -9.94 11.57 6.33
CA SER A 221 -10.80 10.53 5.74
C SER A 221 -10.07 9.55 4.81
N ASP A 222 -10.61 8.33 4.74
CA ASP A 222 -10.26 7.28 3.78
C ASP A 222 -11.44 7.04 2.80
N VAL A 223 -11.16 6.55 1.59
CA VAL A 223 -12.17 5.99 0.68
C VAL A 223 -11.95 4.48 0.62
N HIS A 224 -13.00 3.72 0.88
CA HIS A 224 -12.93 2.26 0.85
C HIS A 224 -13.74 1.72 -0.33
N PHE A 225 -13.15 0.77 -1.06
CA PHE A 225 -13.83 -0.03 -2.07
C PHE A 225 -13.75 -1.49 -1.64
N ASP A 226 -14.87 -2.20 -1.69
CA ASP A 226 -14.93 -3.63 -1.41
C ASP A 226 -15.79 -4.32 -2.47
N ASP A 227 -15.63 -5.63 -2.61
CA ASP A 227 -16.41 -6.48 -3.53
C ASP A 227 -16.43 -5.97 -4.99
N PHE A 228 -15.29 -5.44 -5.49
CA PHE A 228 -15.17 -5.01 -6.88
C PHE A 228 -15.36 -6.20 -7.84
N ASN A 229 -16.41 -6.14 -8.65
CA ASN A 229 -16.65 -7.09 -9.73
C ASN A 229 -16.63 -6.37 -11.08
N LEU A 230 -15.74 -6.82 -11.97
CA LEU A 230 -15.75 -6.43 -13.37
C LEU A 230 -16.29 -7.61 -14.19
N SER A 231 -17.44 -7.38 -14.83
CA SER A 231 -18.03 -8.30 -15.81
C SER A 231 -17.93 -7.67 -17.19
N VAL A 232 -17.37 -8.41 -18.16
CA VAL A 232 -17.16 -7.97 -19.56
C VAL A 232 -17.97 -8.84 -20.50
#